data_AF-Q9LLX4-F1
#
_entry.id   AF-Q9LLX4-F1
#
_cell.length_a   1.000
_cell.length_b   1.000
_cell.length_c   1.000
_cell.angle_alpha   90.00
_cell.angle_beta   90.00
_cell.angle_gamma   90.00
#
_symmetry.space_group_name_H-M   'P 1'
#
loop_
_entity.id
_entity.type
_entity.pdbx_description
1 polymer ?
#
loop_
_entity_poly.entity_id
_entity_poly.type
_entity_poly.pdbx_seq_one_letter_code
_entity_poly.pdbx_strand_id
1 'polypeptide(L)'
;RNQRHYLGDDLQAMSPKELQNLEQQLDTALKHIRSRKNQLMYDSINELQRKEKAIQEQNSMLSKQIKERENVLRAQQEQWDEQNHGHNMPPPPPPQQHQIQHPYMLSHQPSPFLNMG
;
A
#
# COMPACT_ATOMS: atom_id res chain seq x y z
N ARG A 1 -37.34 -22.77 22.53
CA ARG A 1 -35.90 -23.05 22.75
C ARG A 1 -35.48 -22.30 24.02
N ASN A 2 -35.04 -22.99 25.07
CA ASN A 2 -34.67 -22.36 26.34
C ASN A 2 -33.17 -22.03 26.33
N GLN A 3 -32.84 -20.74 26.23
CA GLN A 3 -31.44 -20.28 26.14
C GLN A 3 -30.63 -20.64 27.39
N ARG A 4 -31.29 -20.72 28.55
CA ARG A 4 -30.70 -21.17 29.81
C ARG A 4 -30.09 -22.56 29.71
N HIS A 5 -30.80 -23.51 29.11
CA HIS A 5 -30.29 -24.88 28.95
C HIS A 5 -29.05 -24.91 28.05
N TYR A 6 -29.00 -24.10 27.00
CA TYR A 6 -27.80 -24.00 26.14
C TYR A 6 -26.59 -23.37 26.85
N LEU A 7 -26.83 -22.60 27.91
CA LEU A 7 -25.79 -22.03 28.77
C LEU A 7 -25.41 -22.96 29.94
N GLY A 8 -26.11 -24.09 30.10
CA GLY A 8 -25.88 -25.06 31.17
C GLY A 8 -26.74 -24.86 32.41
N ASP A 9 -27.74 -23.98 32.36
CA ASP A 9 -28.64 -23.68 33.48
C ASP A 9 -29.91 -24.55 33.45
N ASP A 10 -30.57 -24.71 34.61
CA ASP A 10 -31.85 -25.43 34.80
C ASP A 10 -31.84 -26.90 34.32
N LEU A 11 -30.65 -27.52 34.22
CA LEU A 11 -30.48 -28.90 33.71
C LEU A 11 -30.97 -30.00 34.66
N GLN A 12 -31.12 -29.71 35.95
CA GLN A 12 -31.50 -30.72 36.96
C GLN A 12 -32.90 -31.33 36.74
N ALA A 13 -33.79 -30.59 36.08
CA ALA A 13 -35.13 -31.06 35.75
C ALA A 13 -35.19 -31.86 34.43
N MET A 14 -34.06 -31.96 33.70
CA MET A 14 -34.00 -32.65 32.42
C MET A 14 -33.75 -34.15 32.59
N SER A 15 -34.43 -34.95 31.79
CA SER A 15 -34.16 -36.38 31.69
C SER A 15 -32.83 -36.66 30.97
N PRO A 16 -32.20 -37.82 31.19
CA PRO A 16 -30.97 -38.20 30.48
C PRO A 16 -31.09 -38.14 28.95
N LYS A 17 -32.27 -38.47 28.40
CA LYS A 17 -32.54 -38.39 26.96
C LYS A 17 -32.57 -36.96 26.44
N GLU A 18 -33.12 -36.03 27.21
CA GLU A 18 -33.15 -34.62 26.85
C GLU A 18 -31.76 -33.98 26.94
N LEU A 19 -30.96 -34.38 27.92
CA LEU A 19 -29.56 -33.96 28.04
C LEU A 19 -28.72 -34.44 26.85
N GLN A 20 -28.86 -35.71 26.45
CA GLN A 20 -28.18 -36.25 25.28
C GLN A 20 -28.57 -35.52 23.99
N ASN A 21 -29.86 -35.19 23.82
CA ASN A 21 -30.32 -34.43 22.67
C ASN A 21 -29.79 -32.98 22.69
N LEU A 22 -29.73 -32.36 23.87
CA LEU A 22 -29.17 -31.02 24.05
C LEU A 22 -27.68 -31.00 23.66
N GLU A 23 -26.91 -31.96 24.13
CA GLU A 23 -25.49 -32.14 23.79
C GLU A 23 -25.30 -32.31 22.28
N GLN A 24 -26.07 -33.19 21.64
CA GLN A 24 -26.00 -33.43 20.20
C GLN A 24 -26.34 -32.16 19.39
N GLN A 25 -27.31 -31.37 19.85
CA GLN A 25 -27.66 -30.10 19.21
C GLN A 25 -26.53 -29.07 19.33
N LEU A 26 -25.90 -28.97 20.51
CA LEU A 26 -24.78 -28.06 20.74
C LEU A 26 -23.55 -28.44 19.90
N ASP A 27 -23.20 -29.73 19.87
CA ASP A 27 -22.09 -30.23 19.05
C ASP A 27 -22.31 -29.93 17.56
N THR A 28 -23.52 -30.21 17.05
CA THR A 28 -23.89 -29.93 15.66
C THR A 28 -23.82 -28.43 15.34
N ALA A 29 -24.40 -27.59 16.21
CA ALA A 29 -24.38 -26.15 16.04
C ALA A 29 -22.95 -25.59 16.06
N LEU A 30 -22.10 -26.09 16.97
CA LEU A 30 -20.71 -25.68 17.09
C LEU A 30 -19.91 -26.06 15.85
N LYS A 31 -20.10 -27.27 15.31
CA LYS A 31 -19.51 -27.72 14.04
C LYS A 31 -19.91 -26.81 12.89
N HIS A 32 -21.19 -26.45 12.78
CA HIS A 32 -21.66 -25.51 11.75
C HIS A 32 -21.07 -24.12 11.90
N ILE A 33 -21.02 -23.56 13.12
CA ILE A 33 -20.42 -22.25 13.38
C ILE A 33 -18.94 -22.25 13.00
N ARG A 34 -18.18 -23.26 13.40
CA ARG A 34 -16.77 -23.39 13.07
C ARG A 34 -16.54 -23.52 11.57
N SER A 35 -17.32 -24.37 10.90
CA SER A 35 -17.26 -24.56 9.45
C SER A 35 -17.53 -23.24 8.71
N ARG A 36 -18.60 -22.53 9.08
CA ARG A 36 -18.94 -21.23 8.50
C ARG A 36 -17.85 -20.18 8.76
N LYS A 37 -17.29 -20.12 9.97
CA LYS A 37 -16.21 -19.19 10.30
C LYS A 37 -14.98 -19.45 9.42
N ASN A 38 -14.62 -20.72 9.25
CA ASN A 38 -13.49 -21.11 8.43
C ASN A 38 -13.73 -20.77 6.95
N GLN A 39 -14.93 -21.07 6.42
CA GLN A 39 -15.30 -20.74 5.05
C GLN A 39 -15.16 -19.24 4.79
N LEU A 40 -15.76 -18.40 5.64
CA LEU A 40 -15.66 -16.94 5.51
C LEU A 40 -14.22 -16.43 5.61
N MET A 41 -13.40 -17.05 6.46
CA MET A 41 -11.99 -16.70 6.58
C MET A 41 -11.22 -17.03 5.29
N TYR A 42 -11.44 -18.22 4.72
CA TYR A 42 -10.83 -18.60 3.44
C TYR A 42 -11.29 -17.70 2.30
N ASP A 43 -12.58 -17.38 2.23
CA ASP A 43 -13.12 -16.48 1.21
C ASP A 43 -12.47 -15.08 1.30
N SER A 44 -12.32 -14.55 2.51
CA SER A 44 -11.64 -13.26 2.77
C SER A 44 -10.17 -13.30 2.37
N ILE A 45 -9.43 -14.35 2.75
CA ILE A 45 -8.02 -14.53 2.34
C ILE A 45 -7.91 -14.57 0.81
N ASN A 46 -8.76 -15.34 0.13
CA ASN A 46 -8.76 -15.47 -1.32
C ASN A 46 -9.11 -14.15 -2.03
N GLU A 47 -10.02 -13.36 -1.46
CA GLU A 47 -10.34 -12.03 -1.97
C GLU A 47 -9.14 -11.08 -1.85
N LEU A 48 -8.50 -11.05 -0.68
CA LEU A 48 -7.33 -10.21 -0.43
C LEU A 48 -6.15 -10.58 -1.33
N GLN A 49 -5.87 -11.87 -1.50
CA GLN A 49 -4.81 -12.35 -2.41
C GLN A 49 -5.06 -11.96 -3.87
N ARG A 50 -6.32 -12.00 -4.32
CA ARG A 50 -6.68 -11.54 -5.68
C ARG A 50 -6.45 -10.04 -5.84
N LYS A 51 -6.81 -9.24 -4.83
CA LYS A 51 -6.57 -7.78 -4.82
C LYS A 51 -5.08 -7.46 -4.82
N GLU A 52 -4.31 -8.14 -3.97
CA GLU A 52 -2.85 -8.01 -3.91
C GLU A 52 -2.21 -8.27 -5.27
N LYS A 53 -2.57 -9.40 -5.91
CA LYS A 53 -2.05 -9.76 -7.24
C LYS A 53 -2.40 -8.72 -8.30
N ALA A 54 -3.64 -8.25 -8.34
CA ALA A 54 -4.07 -7.23 -9.30
C ALA A 54 -3.28 -5.92 -9.13
N ILE A 55 -3.09 -5.47 -7.89
CA ILE A 55 -2.31 -4.26 -7.59
C ILE A 55 -0.83 -4.48 -7.96
N GLN A 56 -0.26 -5.65 -7.67
CA GLN A 56 1.12 -5.96 -8.03
C GLN A 56 1.33 -5.97 -9.56
N GLU A 57 0.38 -6.50 -10.31
CA GLU A 57 0.39 -6.48 -11.78
C GLU A 57 0.31 -5.05 -12.33
N GLN A 58 -0.58 -4.22 -11.79
CA GLN A 58 -0.69 -2.80 -12.16
C GLN A 58 0.60 -2.04 -11.84
N ASN A 59 1.16 -2.21 -10.65
CA ASN A 59 2.41 -1.57 -10.25
C ASN A 59 3.57 -1.99 -11.16
N SER A 60 3.69 -3.28 -11.48
CA SER A 60 4.71 -3.79 -12.40
C SER A 60 4.59 -3.16 -13.80
N MET A 61 3.36 -3.02 -14.30
CA MET A 61 3.10 -2.36 -15.57
C MET A 61 3.50 -0.88 -15.54
N LEU A 62 3.10 -0.14 -14.50
CA LEU A 62 3.43 1.27 -14.34
C LEU A 62 4.94 1.49 -14.20
N SER A 63 5.64 0.68 -13.40
CA SER A 63 7.09 0.75 -13.26
C SER A 63 7.81 0.52 -14.60
N LYS A 64 7.33 -0.41 -15.43
CA LYS A 64 7.87 -0.60 -16.79
C LYS A 64 7.64 0.62 -17.68
N GLN A 65 6.45 1.21 -17.65
CA GLN A 65 6.13 2.41 -18.43
C GLN A 65 6.98 3.62 -18.01
N ILE A 66 7.22 3.79 -16.71
CA ILE A 66 8.09 4.85 -16.19
C ILE A 66 9.51 4.66 -16.72
N LYS A 67 10.07 3.45 -16.57
CA LYS A 67 11.42 3.13 -17.05
C LYS A 67 11.56 3.36 -18.56
N GLU A 68 10.54 2.98 -19.34
CA GLU A 68 10.55 3.22 -20.79
C GLU A 68 10.55 4.71 -21.13
N ARG A 69 9.70 5.50 -20.46
CA ARG A 69 9.69 6.97 -20.66
C ARG A 69 11.01 7.62 -20.26
N GLU A 70 11.62 7.19 -19.17
CA GLU A 70 12.94 7.67 -18.75
C GLU A 70 14.03 7.33 -19.79
N ASN A 71 13.97 6.12 -20.39
CA ASN A 71 14.88 5.73 -21.47
C ASN A 71 14.70 6.64 -22.70
N VAL A 72 13.46 6.89 -23.12
CA VAL A 72 13.14 7.76 -24.26
C VAL A 72 13.61 9.19 -24.01
N LEU A 73 13.38 9.73 -22.81
CA LEU A 73 13.85 11.07 -22.44
C LEU A 73 15.36 11.16 -22.44
N ARG A 74 16.06 10.14 -21.91
CA ARG A 74 17.53 10.09 -21.96
C ARG A 74 18.05 10.02 -23.40
N ALA A 75 17.47 9.17 -24.25
CA ALA A 75 17.87 9.07 -25.65
C ALA A 75 17.65 10.39 -26.41
N GLN A 76 16.54 11.11 -26.12
CA GLN A 76 16.29 12.42 -26.70
C GLN A 76 17.31 13.47 -26.23
N GLN A 77 17.70 13.43 -24.95
CA GLN A 77 18.74 14.31 -24.41
C GLN A 77 20.09 14.04 -25.07
N GLU A 78 20.50 12.78 -25.17
CA GLU A 78 21.74 12.36 -25.84
C GLU A 78 21.77 12.83 -27.31
N GLN A 79 20.66 12.67 -28.04
CA GLN A 79 20.53 13.16 -29.41
C GLN A 79 20.62 14.69 -29.52
N TRP A 80 20.03 15.42 -28.56
CA TRP A 80 20.12 16.89 -28.52
C TRP A 80 21.56 17.35 -28.24
N ASP A 81 22.25 16.67 -27.33
CA ASP A 81 23.65 16.94 -27.02
C ASP A 81 24.54 16.67 -28.25
N GLU A 82 24.41 15.52 -28.94
CA GLU A 82 25.18 15.21 -30.16
C GLU A 82 24.96 16.24 -31.29
N GLN A 83 23.72 16.72 -31.50
CA GLN A 83 23.42 17.72 -32.51
C GLN A 83 24.07 19.08 -32.23
N ASN A 84 24.24 19.44 -30.96
CA ASN A 84 24.92 20.67 -30.54
C ASN A 84 26.45 20.55 -30.65
N HIS A 85 27.04 19.36 -30.44
CA HIS A 85 28.49 19.16 -30.61
C HIS A 85 28.94 19.21 -32.09
N GLY A 86 28.01 19.10 -33.05
CA GLY A 86 28.27 19.29 -34.49
C GLY A 86 28.27 20.76 -34.96
N HIS A 87 27.71 21.70 -34.18
CA HIS A 87 27.71 23.13 -34.50
C HIS A 87 28.65 23.85 -33.54
N ASN A 88 29.94 23.83 -33.88
CA ASN A 88 30.99 24.61 -33.22
C ASN A 88 30.80 26.11 -33.50
N MET A 89 29.74 26.72 -32.96
CA MET A 89 29.60 28.16 -32.85
C MET A 89 30.09 28.56 -31.45
N PRO A 90 31.03 29.51 -31.32
CA PRO A 90 31.47 29.98 -30.02
C PRO A 90 30.26 30.59 -29.27
N PRO A 91 30.16 30.40 -27.94
CA PRO A 91 29.07 30.97 -27.16
C PRO A 91 29.08 32.50 -27.31
N PRO A 92 27.91 33.16 -27.44
CA PRO A 92 27.85 34.61 -27.43
C PRO A 92 28.40 35.12 -26.08
N PRO A 93 29.13 36.26 -26.07
CA PRO A 93 29.71 36.79 -24.84
C PRO A 93 28.60 37.07 -23.81
N PRO A 94 28.85 36.80 -22.51
CA PRO A 94 27.84 37.02 -21.48
C PRO A 94 27.41 38.49 -21.44
N PRO A 95 26.12 38.79 -21.24
CA PRO A 95 25.64 40.16 -21.13
C PRO A 95 26.32 40.82 -19.93
N GLN A 96 26.94 41.98 -20.16
CA GLN A 96 27.56 42.77 -19.10
C GLN A 96 26.50 43.13 -18.05
N GLN A 97 26.62 42.52 -16.87
CA GLN A 97 25.79 42.84 -15.72
C GLN A 97 26.16 44.24 -15.23
N HIS A 98 25.38 45.24 -15.65
CA HIS A 98 25.31 46.49 -14.90
C HIS A 98 24.69 46.16 -13.54
N GLN A 99 25.44 46.38 -12.46
CA GLN A 99 24.98 46.10 -11.09
C GLN A 99 23.74 46.95 -10.77
N ILE A 100 22.57 46.32 -10.77
CA ILE A 100 21.38 46.90 -10.15
C ILE A 100 21.46 46.54 -8.67
N GLN A 101 21.75 47.53 -7.82
CA GLN A 101 21.62 47.39 -6.37
C GLN A 101 20.15 47.14 -6.02
N HIS A 102 19.84 45.96 -5.48
CA HIS A 102 18.51 45.64 -4.96
C HIS A 102 18.51 45.77 -3.42
N PRO A 103 17.69 46.65 -2.81
CA PRO A 103 17.79 47.02 -1.39
C PRO A 103 17.31 45.97 -0.37
N TYR A 104 16.91 44.76 -0.78
CA TYR A 104 16.21 43.82 0.11
C TYR A 104 16.70 42.39 -0.06
N MET A 105 17.91 42.09 0.42
CA MET A 105 18.34 40.70 0.65
C MET A 105 18.86 40.59 2.07
N LEU A 106 17.94 40.33 3.01
CA LEU A 106 18.30 39.94 4.37
C LEU A 106 19.00 38.58 4.30
N SER A 107 20.29 38.55 4.59
CA SER A 107 21.11 37.34 4.66
C SER A 107 20.51 36.35 5.65
N HIS A 108 20.01 35.21 5.18
CA HIS A 108 19.73 34.09 6.06
C HIS A 108 21.01 33.28 6.22
N GLN A 109 21.65 33.41 7.39
CA GLN A 109 22.71 32.51 7.82
C GLN A 109 22.09 31.15 8.18
N PRO A 110 22.61 30.00 7.70
CA PRO A 110 22.16 28.71 8.18
C PRO A 110 22.70 28.47 9.61
N SER A 111 21.82 28.04 10.52
CA SER A 111 22.13 27.75 11.91
C SER A 111 23.06 26.53 12.06
N PRO A 112 24.05 26.53 12.99
CA PRO A 112 25.11 25.51 13.04
C PRO A 112 24.79 24.27 13.89
N PHE A 113 23.53 24.04 14.27
CA PHE A 113 23.19 22.94 15.18
C PHE A 113 22.19 21.98 14.55
N LEU A 114 22.72 21.03 13.78
CA LEU A 114 22.17 19.67 13.66
C LEU A 114 23.35 18.72 13.47
N ASN A 115 24.12 18.53 14.55
CA ASN A 115 25.07 17.43 14.69
C ASN A 115 24.28 16.21 15.17
N MET A 116 24.19 15.18 14.33
CA MET A 116 23.56 13.89 14.64
C MET A 116 24.41 13.13 15.66
N GLY A 117 23.76 12.69 16.74
CA GLY A 117 24.20 11.62 17.63
C GLY A 117 23.14 10.53 17.64
#